data_AF-A0A8H7KU84-F1
#
_entry.id   AF-A0A8H7KU84-F1
#
_cell.length_a   1.000
_cell.length_b   1.000
_cell.length_c   1.000
_cell.angle_alpha   90.00
_cell.angle_beta   90.00
_cell.angle_gamma   90.00
#
_symmetry.space_group_name_H-M   'P 1'
#
loop_
_entity.id
_entity.type
_entity.pdbx_description
1 polymer ?
#
loop_
_entity_poly.entity_id
_entity_poly.type
_entity_poly.pdbx_seq_one_letter_code
_entity_poly.pdbx_strand_id
1 'polypeptide(L)'
;MDGTQVNSLRIFKNICGDTMSGVAIISSMWSDINSDLGVKREEELKGAYWKEYMEYGCLTGRFDDSHESALNIIGGMVGSPGMTLSLQKEIVDEGKALSETKAAQSISALRAIIKFCKNISGWNLGTKG
;
A
#
# COMPACT_ATOMS: atom_id res chain seq x y z
N MET A 1 -9.91 5.40 10.69
CA MET A 1 -8.96 5.93 9.69
C MET A 1 -9.62 7.07 8.93
N ASP A 2 -8.86 8.07 8.49
CA ASP A 2 -9.33 9.13 7.61
C ASP A 2 -9.16 8.78 6.12
N GLY A 3 -9.65 9.65 5.23
CA GLY A 3 -9.57 9.44 3.78
C GLY A 3 -8.15 9.40 3.23
N THR A 4 -7.20 10.10 3.88
CA THR A 4 -5.80 10.15 3.46
C THR A 4 -5.11 8.83 3.73
N GLN A 5 -5.29 8.28 4.94
CA GLN A 5 -4.72 7.00 5.35
C GLN A 5 -5.24 5.84 4.48
N VAL A 6 -6.54 5.85 4.19
CA VAL A 6 -7.17 4.86 3.29
C VAL A 6 -6.60 4.97 1.88
N ASN A 7 -6.38 6.18 1.39
CA ASN A 7 -5.77 6.37 0.08
C ASN A 7 -4.31 5.89 0.04
N SER A 8 -3.54 6.14 1.10
CA SER A 8 -2.17 5.63 1.22
C SER A 8 -2.12 4.11 1.20
N LEU A 9 -3.01 3.43 1.95
CA LEU A 9 -3.11 1.98 1.92
C LEU A 9 -3.46 1.46 0.51
N ARG A 10 -4.39 2.11 -0.19
CA ARG A 10 -4.75 1.74 -1.56
C ARG A 10 -3.57 1.87 -2.53
N ILE A 11 -2.80 2.96 -2.43
CA ILE A 11 -1.60 3.14 -3.26
C ILE A 11 -0.58 2.05 -2.93
N PHE A 12 -0.36 1.79 -1.64
CA PHE A 12 0.54 0.73 -1.17
C PHE A 12 0.13 -0.65 -1.70
N LYS A 13 -1.16 -0.96 -1.71
CA LYS A 13 -1.69 -2.17 -2.34
C LYS A 13 -1.28 -2.28 -3.80
N ASN A 14 -1.39 -1.21 -4.58
CA ASN A 14 -0.99 -1.23 -6.00
C ASN A 14 0.52 -1.40 -6.19
N ILE A 15 1.34 -1.03 -5.20
CA ILE A 15 2.78 -1.26 -5.21
C ILE A 15 3.07 -2.74 -4.95
N CYS A 16 2.48 -3.32 -3.90
CA CYS A 16 2.71 -4.70 -3.50
C CYS A 16 2.09 -5.71 -4.48
N GLY A 17 0.81 -5.53 -4.82
CA GLY A 17 0.02 -6.48 -5.61
C GLY A 17 -0.88 -7.35 -4.76
N ASP A 18 -1.17 -8.53 -5.31
CA ASP A 18 -2.17 -9.47 -4.76
C ASP A 18 -1.56 -10.51 -3.79
N THR A 19 -0.27 -10.40 -3.52
CA THR A 19 0.41 -11.15 -2.46
C THR A 19 1.00 -10.12 -1.51
N MET A 20 0.94 -10.39 -0.21
CA MET A 20 1.42 -9.50 0.85
C MET A 20 2.08 -10.29 2.00
N SER A 21 2.59 -11.48 1.72
CA SER A 21 3.26 -12.35 2.71
C SER A 21 4.43 -11.67 3.43
N GLY A 22 5.10 -10.71 2.79
CA GLY A 22 6.20 -9.92 3.34
C GLY A 22 5.79 -8.60 4.00
N VAL A 23 4.48 -8.37 4.21
CA VAL A 23 3.94 -7.11 4.74
C VAL A 23 3.33 -7.34 6.11
N ALA A 24 3.51 -6.37 7.02
CA ALA A 24 2.78 -6.30 8.27
C ALA A 24 2.11 -4.93 8.45
N ILE A 25 0.85 -4.91 8.85
CA ILE A 25 0.14 -3.69 9.24
C ILE A 25 0.04 -3.66 10.77
N ILE A 26 0.59 -2.62 11.37
CA ILE A 26 0.75 -2.50 12.82
C ILE A 26 -0.12 -1.36 13.35
N SER A 27 -0.86 -1.64 14.42
CA SER A 27 -1.51 -0.60 15.24
C SER A 27 -0.58 -0.19 16.38
N SER A 28 -0.41 1.10 16.62
CA SER A 28 0.40 1.66 17.71
C SER A 28 -0.47 2.35 18.78
N MET A 29 0.15 2.97 19.79
CA MET A 29 -0.50 3.67 20.90
C MET A 29 -1.33 2.76 21.82
N TRP A 30 -0.97 1.47 21.89
CA TRP A 30 -1.62 0.52 22.80
C TRP A 30 -1.28 0.75 24.28
N SER A 31 -0.16 1.43 24.53
CA SER A 31 0.29 1.91 25.84
C SER A 31 -0.60 3.04 26.40
N ASP A 32 -1.18 3.86 25.51
CA ASP A 32 -1.86 5.11 25.85
C ASP A 32 -3.40 5.03 25.80
N ILE A 33 -3.97 3.86 25.47
CA ILE A 33 -5.40 3.67 25.29
C ILE A 33 -5.97 2.63 26.24
N ASN A 34 -7.22 2.84 26.66
CA ASN A 34 -7.99 1.79 27.32
C ASN A 34 -8.08 0.54 26.40
N SER A 35 -7.76 -0.64 26.95
CA SER A 35 -7.69 -1.90 26.21
C SER A 35 -8.98 -2.22 25.45
N ASP A 36 -10.16 -2.08 26.07
CA ASP A 36 -11.43 -2.44 25.45
C ASP A 36 -11.74 -1.54 24.24
N LEU A 37 -11.43 -0.25 24.38
CA LEU A 37 -11.55 0.70 23.28
C LEU A 37 -10.55 0.40 22.16
N GLY A 38 -9.31 0.02 22.52
CA GLY A 38 -8.28 -0.39 21.59
C GLY A 38 -8.70 -1.61 20.77
N VAL A 39 -9.20 -2.66 21.44
CA VAL A 39 -9.69 -3.89 20.80
C VAL A 39 -10.83 -3.55 19.83
N LYS A 40 -11.83 -2.79 20.27
CA LYS A 40 -12.95 -2.41 19.40
C LYS A 40 -12.50 -1.66 18.15
N ARG A 41 -11.58 -0.70 18.28
CA ARG A 41 -11.02 0.02 17.13
C ARG A 41 -10.20 -0.89 16.23
N GLU A 42 -9.45 -1.83 16.79
CA GLU A 42 -8.70 -2.81 16.01
C GLU A 42 -9.63 -3.73 15.21
N GLU A 43 -10.75 -4.16 15.78
CA GLU A 43 -11.76 -4.93 15.07
C GLU A 43 -12.36 -4.15 13.90
N GLU A 44 -12.65 -2.86 14.08
CA GLU A 44 -13.09 -1.98 12.98
C GLU A 44 -12.02 -1.87 11.88
N LEU A 45 -10.74 -1.76 12.26
CA LEU A 45 -9.63 -1.74 11.31
C LEU A 45 -9.55 -3.06 10.53
N LYS A 46 -9.55 -4.20 11.22
CA LYS A 46 -9.49 -5.54 10.60
C LYS A 46 -10.71 -5.85 9.74
N GLY A 47 -11.90 -5.44 10.17
CA GLY A 47 -13.15 -5.73 9.47
C GLY A 47 -13.41 -4.87 8.24
N ALA A 48 -12.92 -3.63 8.22
CA ALA A 48 -13.20 -2.68 7.14
C ALA A 48 -11.97 -2.32 6.30
N TYR A 49 -10.89 -1.88 6.95
CA TYR A 49 -9.77 -1.24 6.26
C TYR A 49 -8.65 -2.21 5.91
N TRP A 50 -8.40 -3.21 6.75
CA TRP A 50 -7.27 -4.15 6.60
C TRP A 50 -7.70 -5.51 6.04
N LYS A 51 -9.01 -5.76 5.96
CA LYS A 51 -9.58 -7.05 5.54
C LYS A 51 -8.94 -7.59 4.26
N GLU A 52 -8.92 -6.77 3.21
CA GLU A 52 -8.35 -7.15 1.91
C GLU A 52 -6.85 -7.46 1.99
N TYR A 53 -6.10 -6.72 2.82
CA TYR A 53 -4.65 -6.93 3.00
C TYR A 53 -4.39 -8.25 3.71
N MET A 54 -5.20 -8.56 4.74
CA MET A 54 -5.14 -9.84 5.45
C MET A 54 -5.46 -11.01 4.53
N GLU A 55 -6.44 -10.87 3.63
CA GLU A 55 -6.77 -11.88 2.62
C GLU A 55 -5.59 -12.14 1.66
N TYR A 56 -4.73 -11.15 1.42
CA TYR A 56 -3.51 -11.29 0.61
C TYR A 56 -2.29 -11.79 1.40
N GLY A 57 -2.49 -12.20 2.66
CA GLY A 57 -1.44 -12.76 3.51
C GLY A 57 -0.63 -11.74 4.30
N CYS A 58 -1.11 -10.50 4.40
CA CYS A 58 -0.50 -9.50 5.28
C CYS A 58 -0.66 -9.90 6.74
N LEU A 59 0.42 -9.79 7.51
CA LEU A 59 0.39 -9.94 8.95
C LEU A 59 -0.22 -8.70 9.61
N THR A 60 -0.78 -8.86 10.80
CA THR A 60 -1.21 -7.74 11.64
C THR A 60 -0.60 -7.86 13.02
N GLY A 61 -0.36 -6.72 13.68
CA GLY A 61 0.24 -6.69 15.00
C GLY A 61 -0.12 -5.45 15.80
N ARG A 62 0.12 -5.54 17.11
CA ARG A 62 -0.05 -4.46 18.08
C ARG A 62 1.33 -4.06 18.59
N PHE A 63 1.64 -2.77 18.49
CA PHE A 63 2.85 -2.18 19.04
C PHE A 63 2.48 -1.33 20.25
N ASP A 64 3.03 -1.69 21.41
CA ASP A 64 2.73 -1.10 22.73
C ASP A 64 3.92 -0.28 23.27
N ASP A 65 4.75 0.24 22.37
CA ASP A 65 5.98 1.00 22.67
C ASP A 65 7.05 0.21 23.47
N SER A 66 6.89 -1.11 23.61
CA SER A 66 7.89 -1.98 24.21
C SER A 66 8.84 -2.58 23.17
N HIS A 67 10.05 -2.89 23.62
CA HIS A 67 11.02 -3.64 22.81
C HIS A 67 10.51 -5.04 22.46
N GLU A 68 9.78 -5.67 23.38
CA GLU A 68 9.23 -7.02 23.21
C GLU A 68 8.18 -7.07 22.08
N SER A 69 7.25 -6.12 22.04
CA SER A 69 6.25 -6.09 20.97
C SER A 69 6.88 -5.82 19.60
N ALA A 70 7.89 -4.95 19.52
CA ALA A 70 8.66 -4.75 18.28
C ALA A 70 9.34 -6.05 17.81
N LEU A 71 10.01 -6.76 18.71
CA LEU A 71 10.67 -8.02 18.37
C LEU A 71 9.66 -9.11 17.96
N ASN A 72 8.51 -9.19 18.62
CA ASN A 72 7.46 -10.14 18.25
C ASN A 72 6.91 -9.85 16.85
N ILE A 73 6.71 -8.58 16.50
CA ILE A 73 6.28 -8.17 15.15
C ILE A 73 7.33 -8.58 14.10
N ILE A 74 8.60 -8.21 14.32
CA ILE A 74 9.69 -8.53 13.39
C ILE A 74 9.86 -10.05 13.28
N GLY A 75 9.85 -10.75 14.40
CA GLY A 75 9.96 -12.20 14.47
C GLY A 75 8.88 -12.93 13.67
N GLY A 76 7.64 -12.41 13.67
CA GLY A 76 6.56 -12.92 12.84
C GLY A 76 6.81 -12.78 11.32
N MET A 77 7.65 -11.84 10.91
CA MET A 77 8.02 -11.64 9.50
C MET A 77 9.26 -12.44 9.08
N VAL A 78 10.06 -12.94 10.04
CA VAL A 78 11.27 -13.72 9.75
C VAL A 78 10.87 -15.01 9.01
N GLY A 79 11.55 -15.28 7.89
CA GLY A 79 11.27 -16.46 7.07
C GLY A 79 10.09 -16.27 6.11
N SER A 80 9.47 -15.09 6.06
CA SER A 80 8.53 -14.78 4.99
C SER A 80 9.23 -14.91 3.62
N PRO A 81 8.62 -15.63 2.65
CA PRO A 81 9.16 -15.70 1.31
C PRO A 81 9.14 -14.28 0.75
N GLY A 82 10.34 -13.73 0.46
CA GLY A 82 10.47 -12.41 -0.14
C GLY A 82 9.54 -12.27 -1.36
N MET A 83 9.08 -11.05 -1.60
CA MET A 83 8.03 -10.80 -2.57
C MET A 83 8.48 -9.82 -3.64
N THR A 84 8.24 -10.17 -4.90
CA THR A 84 8.37 -9.23 -6.01
C THR A 84 7.17 -8.28 -6.01
N LEU A 85 7.44 -6.98 -5.93
CA LEU A 85 6.39 -5.96 -5.94
C LEU A 85 5.77 -5.86 -7.34
N SER A 86 4.45 -5.70 -7.42
CA SER A 86 3.76 -5.45 -8.70
C SER A 86 4.32 -4.25 -9.44
N LEU A 87 4.69 -3.18 -8.72
CA LEU A 87 5.35 -2.03 -9.33
C LEU A 87 6.67 -2.40 -10.01
N GLN A 88 7.48 -3.26 -9.38
CA GLN A 88 8.76 -3.71 -9.96
C GLN A 88 8.51 -4.56 -11.21
N LYS A 89 7.53 -5.47 -11.17
CA LYS A 89 7.11 -6.26 -12.33
C LYS A 89 6.67 -5.37 -13.50
N GLU A 90 5.83 -4.37 -13.23
CA GLU A 90 5.36 -3.43 -14.26
C GLU A 90 6.50 -2.66 -14.93
N ILE A 91 7.48 -2.18 -14.17
CA ILE A 91 8.58 -1.37 -14.70
C ILE A 91 9.66 -2.24 -15.36
N VAL A 92 10.07 -3.32 -14.68
CA VAL A 92 11.23 -4.12 -15.08
C VAL A 92 10.84 -5.20 -16.08
N ASP A 93 9.79 -5.96 -15.79
CA ASP A 93 9.41 -7.12 -16.60
C ASP A 93 8.49 -6.73 -17.77
N GLU A 94 7.58 -5.76 -17.55
CA GLU A 94 6.62 -5.29 -18.57
C GLU A 94 7.10 -4.03 -19.31
N GLY A 95 8.19 -3.40 -18.86
CA GLY A 95 8.79 -2.23 -19.53
C GLY A 95 7.95 -0.95 -19.47
N LYS A 96 6.98 -0.85 -18.55
CA LYS A 96 6.12 0.33 -18.42
C LYS A 96 6.89 1.52 -17.86
N ALA A 97 6.56 2.72 -18.34
CA ALA A 97 6.98 3.93 -17.64
C ALA A 97 6.28 4.02 -16.26
N LEU A 98 6.92 4.67 -15.28
CA LEU A 98 6.34 4.85 -13.94
C LEU A 98 4.92 5.41 -13.99
N SER A 99 4.66 6.37 -14.88
CA SER A 99 3.34 7.00 -15.09
C SER A 99 2.25 6.04 -15.58
N GLU A 100 2.63 4.91 -16.15
CA GLU A 100 1.72 3.90 -16.70
C GLU A 100 1.37 2.81 -15.69
N THR A 101 2.12 2.72 -14.59
CA THR A 101 1.91 1.75 -13.51
C THR A 101 0.57 1.97 -12.80
N LYS A 102 -0.01 0.89 -12.27
CA LYS A 102 -1.26 0.97 -11.49
C LYS A 102 -1.10 1.89 -10.27
N ALA A 103 0.05 1.82 -9.61
CA ALA A 103 0.37 2.64 -8.45
C ALA A 103 0.34 4.13 -8.78
N ALA A 104 1.04 4.58 -9.83
CA ALA A 104 1.04 5.98 -10.23
C ALA A 104 -0.34 6.47 -10.69
N GLN A 105 -1.09 5.63 -11.41
CA GLN A 105 -2.45 5.97 -11.83
C GLN A 105 -3.43 6.06 -10.65
N SER A 106 -3.18 5.39 -9.53
CA SER A 106 -4.02 5.49 -8.34
C SER A 106 -3.89 6.81 -7.58
N ILE A 107 -2.79 7.54 -7.79
CA ILE A 107 -2.55 8.86 -7.20
C ILE A 107 -3.28 9.92 -8.03
N SER A 108 -4.30 10.57 -7.46
CA SER A 108 -5.16 11.54 -8.16
C SER A 108 -4.38 12.72 -8.74
N ALA A 109 -3.43 13.28 -7.99
CA ALA A 109 -2.58 14.40 -8.43
C ALA A 109 -1.68 13.99 -9.61
N LEU A 110 -0.99 12.86 -9.51
CA LEU A 110 -0.18 12.34 -10.61
C LEU A 110 -1.03 12.01 -11.84
N ARG A 111 -2.21 11.41 -11.65
CA ARG A 111 -3.14 11.13 -12.75
C ARG A 111 -3.59 12.40 -13.47
N ALA A 112 -3.90 13.46 -12.73
CA ALA A 112 -4.26 14.76 -13.30
C ALA A 112 -3.11 15.36 -14.12
N ILE A 113 -1.88 15.32 -13.58
CA ILE A 113 -0.67 15.77 -14.28
C ILE A 113 -0.41 14.91 -15.53
N ILE A 114 -0.52 13.59 -15.45
CA ILE A 114 -0.35 12.67 -16.59
C ILE A 114 -1.38 12.99 -17.68
N LYS A 115 -2.64 13.20 -17.32
CA LYS A 115 -3.69 13.58 -18.27
C LYS A 115 -3.41 14.94 -18.91
N PHE A 116 -2.94 15.91 -18.13
CA PHE A 116 -2.54 17.22 -18.62
C PHE A 116 -1.36 17.13 -19.60
N CYS A 117 -0.29 16.41 -19.25
CA CYS A 117 0.86 16.20 -20.12
C CYS A 117 0.48 15.47 -21.41
N LYS A 118 -0.39 14.45 -21.35
CA LYS A 118 -0.91 13.74 -22.54
C LYS A 118 -1.73 14.65 -23.45
N ASN A 119 -2.52 15.56 -22.86
CA ASN A 119 -3.28 16.56 -23.62
C ASN A 119 -2.38 17.62 -24.26
N ILE A 120 -1.26 18.00 -23.62
CA ILE A 120 -0.27 18.92 -24.20
C ILE A 120 0.51 18.27 -25.35
N SER A 121 0.82 16.97 -25.25
CA SER A 121 1.49 16.23 -26.32
C SER A 121 0.65 15.99 -27.57
N GLY A 122 -0.54 16.60 -27.68
CA GLY A 122 -1.37 16.64 -28.89
C GLY A 122 -0.76 17.43 -30.06
N TRP A 123 0.53 17.23 -30.36
CA TRP A 123 1.16 17.72 -31.59
C TRP A 123 1.04 16.66 -32.69
N ASN A 124 0.21 16.99 -33.68
CA ASN A 124 0.12 16.35 -34.98
C ASN A 124 1.51 16.28 -35.63
N LEU A 125 2.06 15.07 -35.82
CA LEU A 125 2.97 14.83 -36.95
C LEU A 125 2.12 14.70 -38.22
N GLY A 126 1.69 15.86 -38.70
CA GLY A 126 1.00 16.03 -39.97
C GLY A 126 1.65 17.15 -40.76
N THR A 127 2.73 16.83 -41.48
CA THR A 127 3.07 17.42 -42.78
C THR A 127 3.64 16.24 -43.60
N LYS A 128 2.83 15.58 -44.44
CA LYS A 128 2.79 15.79 -45.90
C LYS A 128 4.01 16.56 -46.43
N GLY A 129 4.83 15.85 -47.20
CA GLY A 129 5.99 16.33 -47.95
C GLY A 129 6.79 15.12 -48.40
#